data_AF-A0A941WVL7-F1
#
_entry.id   AF-A0A941WVL7-F1
#
_cell.length_a   1.000
_cell.length_b   1.000
_cell.length_c   1.000
_cell.angle_alpha   90.00
_cell.angle_beta   90.00
_cell.angle_gamma   90.00
#
_symmetry.space_group_name_H-M   'P 1'
#
loop_
_entity.id
_entity.type
_entity.pdbx_description
1 polymer ?
#
loop_
_entity_poly.entity_id
_entity_poly.type
_entity_poly.pdbx_seq_one_letter_code
_entity_poly.pdbx_strand_id
1 'polypeptide(L)'
;MVRDSENENNKIYLSYKKILNLLNIQNIKTSMNKDIDYKILLQAIRIMEKKHPICRWRQIRAKDNKHYILIEGFYWLSFVYFQHSQKQIDADIDFFKLRISQYQKLLNIKSKNFWLREYKLVELIDYFDRSEITIKKAISKMIKYNKDYMFIRENKYFVTNEGIEWLCKNIFKQKYLEILEKYKMELTELYIKAGYPYDLFD
;
A
#
# COMPACT_ATOMS: atom_id res chain seq x y z
N MET A 1 14.72 -28.46 17.33
CA MET A 1 14.55 -28.72 15.88
C MET A 1 13.18 -28.29 15.34
N VAL A 2 12.05 -28.95 15.66
CA VAL A 2 10.71 -28.53 15.11
C VAL A 2 10.25 -27.14 15.61
N ARG A 3 10.49 -26.82 16.89
CA ARG A 3 10.14 -25.51 17.48
C ARG A 3 10.93 -24.34 16.87
N ASP A 4 12.18 -24.58 16.48
CA ASP A 4 13.06 -23.54 15.95
C ASP A 4 12.68 -23.19 14.51
N SER A 5 12.37 -24.19 13.67
CA SER A 5 11.87 -23.99 12.30
C SER A 5 10.49 -23.32 12.26
N GLU A 6 9.61 -23.61 13.23
CA GLU A 6 8.30 -22.98 13.31
C GLU A 6 8.42 -21.51 13.75
N ASN A 7 9.37 -21.18 14.63
CA ASN A 7 9.66 -19.81 15.03
C ASN A 7 10.28 -18.97 13.90
N GLU A 8 11.20 -19.52 13.11
CA GLU A 8 11.77 -18.81 11.95
C GLU A 8 10.72 -18.54 10.87
N ASN A 9 9.88 -19.54 10.53
CA ASN A 9 8.78 -19.35 9.58
C ASN A 9 7.77 -18.29 10.05
N ASN A 10 7.52 -18.21 11.36
CA ASN A 10 6.63 -17.21 11.94
C ASN A 10 7.15 -15.77 11.82
N LYS A 11 8.43 -15.57 11.50
CA LYS A 11 8.98 -14.24 11.21
C LYS A 11 8.56 -13.73 9.83
N ILE A 12 8.07 -14.62 8.97
CA ILE A 12 7.79 -14.32 7.56
C ILE A 12 6.32 -14.57 7.24
N TYR A 13 5.72 -15.64 7.77
CA TYR A 13 4.32 -15.98 7.56
C TYR A 13 3.59 -16.35 8.85
N LEU A 14 2.30 -16.06 8.89
CA LEU A 14 1.41 -16.43 9.98
C LEU A 14 0.22 -17.23 9.46
N SER A 15 -0.13 -18.30 10.17
CA SER A 15 -1.40 -18.99 9.97
C SER A 15 -2.56 -18.14 10.48
N TYR A 16 -3.77 -18.37 9.95
CA TYR A 16 -4.94 -17.59 10.36
C TYR A 16 -5.24 -17.72 11.85
N LYS A 17 -5.04 -18.92 12.43
CA LYS A 17 -5.16 -19.14 13.88
C LYS A 17 -4.19 -18.27 14.66
N LYS A 18 -2.94 -18.15 14.19
CA LYS A 18 -1.93 -17.32 14.87
C LYS A 18 -2.23 -15.83 14.75
N ILE A 19 -2.69 -15.38 13.58
CA ILE A 19 -3.15 -14.00 13.36
C ILE A 19 -4.28 -13.67 14.34
N LEU A 20 -5.29 -14.53 14.42
CA LEU A 20 -6.43 -14.34 15.31
C LEU A 20 -5.99 -14.18 16.77
N ASN A 21 -5.11 -15.08 17.23
CA ASN A 21 -4.56 -15.01 18.59
C ASN A 21 -3.79 -13.71 18.83
N LEU A 22 -2.95 -13.28 17.87
CA LEU A 22 -2.16 -12.05 18.00
C LEU A 22 -3.05 -10.80 18.05
N LEU A 23 -4.06 -10.71 17.20
CA LEU A 23 -5.03 -9.60 17.20
C LEU A 23 -5.72 -9.49 18.56
N ASN A 24 -6.16 -10.63 19.11
CA ASN A 24 -6.84 -10.66 20.41
C ASN A 24 -5.90 -10.32 21.58
N ILE A 25 -4.64 -10.81 21.56
CA ILE A 25 -3.63 -10.45 22.58
C ILE A 25 -3.31 -8.94 22.53
N GLN A 26 -3.27 -8.35 21.33
CA GLN A 26 -3.06 -6.92 21.14
C GLN A 26 -4.31 -6.09 21.41
N ASN A 27 -5.42 -6.71 21.85
CA ASN A 27 -6.71 -6.07 22.11
C ASN A 27 -7.24 -5.30 20.89
N ILE A 28 -6.90 -5.76 19.68
CA ILE A 28 -7.41 -5.19 18.43
C ILE A 28 -8.83 -5.70 18.22
N LYS A 29 -9.76 -4.75 18.03
CA LYS A 29 -11.19 -5.02 17.96
C LYS A 29 -11.80 -4.42 16.70
N THR A 30 -12.97 -4.94 16.35
CA THR A 30 -13.81 -4.35 15.31
C THR A 30 -14.25 -2.92 15.70
N SER A 31 -14.80 -2.17 14.73
CA SER A 31 -15.36 -0.83 14.97
C SER A 31 -16.51 -0.84 15.97
N MET A 32 -17.16 -1.98 16.18
CA MET A 32 -18.21 -2.20 17.18
C MET A 32 -17.64 -2.66 18.54
N ASN A 33 -16.33 -2.55 18.76
CA ASN A 33 -15.64 -3.00 19.97
C ASN A 33 -15.84 -4.50 20.29
N LYS A 34 -16.09 -5.31 19.26
CA LYS A 34 -16.18 -6.78 19.36
C LYS A 34 -14.84 -7.43 19.03
N ASP A 35 -14.57 -8.54 19.70
CA ASP A 35 -13.42 -9.39 19.40
C ASP A 35 -13.49 -9.92 17.97
N ILE A 36 -12.31 -10.14 17.39
CA ILE A 36 -12.19 -10.63 16.03
C ILE A 36 -12.33 -12.15 16.08
N ASP A 37 -13.32 -12.66 15.36
CA ASP A 37 -13.49 -14.10 15.13
C ASP A 37 -12.92 -14.53 13.77
N TYR A 38 -12.96 -15.82 13.50
CA TYR A 38 -12.43 -16.38 12.25
C TYR A 38 -13.17 -15.85 11.00
N LYS A 39 -14.48 -15.61 11.09
CA LYS A 39 -15.29 -15.13 9.95
C LYS A 39 -14.93 -13.70 9.60
N ILE A 40 -14.76 -12.84 10.61
CA ILE A 40 -14.32 -11.45 10.46
C ILE A 40 -12.91 -11.41 9.86
N LEU A 41 -12.00 -12.26 10.35
CA LEU A 41 -10.64 -12.35 9.81
C LEU A 41 -10.64 -12.75 8.32
N LEU A 42 -11.43 -13.76 7.94
CA LEU A 42 -11.56 -14.17 6.54
C LEU A 42 -12.07 -13.05 5.64
N GLN A 43 -13.06 -12.28 6.12
CA GLN A 43 -13.57 -11.13 5.39
C GLN A 43 -12.50 -10.04 5.22
N ALA A 44 -11.75 -9.75 6.27
CA ALA A 44 -10.67 -8.77 6.24
C ALA A 44 -9.57 -9.16 5.23
N ILE A 45 -9.18 -10.43 5.21
CA ILE A 45 -8.19 -10.96 4.25
C ILE A 45 -8.71 -10.83 2.82
N ARG A 46 -9.98 -11.18 2.55
CA ARG A 46 -10.56 -11.02 1.21
C ARG A 46 -10.57 -9.56 0.74
N ILE A 47 -10.81 -8.62 1.66
CA ILE A 47 -10.77 -7.19 1.35
C ILE A 47 -9.34 -6.74 1.04
N MET A 48 -8.36 -7.18 1.84
CA MET A 48 -6.94 -6.91 1.61
C MET A 48 -6.50 -7.36 0.22
N GLU A 49 -6.85 -8.60 -0.17
CA GLU A 49 -6.53 -9.16 -1.47
C GLU A 49 -7.21 -8.41 -2.62
N LYS A 50 -8.49 -8.06 -2.47
CA LYS A 50 -9.24 -7.31 -3.49
C LYS A 50 -8.70 -5.89 -3.67
N LYS A 51 -8.30 -5.25 -2.58
CA LYS A 51 -7.86 -3.85 -2.58
C LYS A 51 -6.44 -3.69 -3.11
N HIS A 52 -5.57 -4.65 -2.83
CA HIS A 52 -4.16 -4.63 -3.20
C HIS A 52 -3.79 -5.91 -3.97
N PRO A 53 -4.36 -6.11 -5.18
CA PRO A 53 -4.25 -7.37 -5.92
C PRO A 53 -2.84 -7.69 -6.41
N ILE A 54 -1.98 -6.67 -6.53
CA ILE A 54 -0.59 -6.86 -6.94
C ILE A 54 0.34 -7.28 -5.78
N CYS A 55 -0.13 -7.16 -4.54
CA CYS A 55 0.63 -7.56 -3.36
C CYS A 55 0.41 -9.05 -3.06
N ARG A 56 1.50 -9.81 -2.93
CA ARG A 56 1.50 -11.27 -2.68
C ARG A 56 1.21 -11.63 -1.22
N TRP A 57 0.11 -11.13 -0.66
CA TRP A 57 -0.18 -11.24 0.78
C TRP A 57 -0.28 -12.67 1.30
N ARG A 58 -0.80 -13.58 0.48
CA ARG A 58 -1.19 -14.94 0.87
C ARG A 58 -0.39 -15.98 0.12
N GLN A 59 -0.01 -17.04 0.82
CA GLN A 59 0.52 -18.27 0.23
C GLN A 59 -0.27 -19.48 0.69
N ILE A 60 -0.36 -20.46 -0.21
CA ILE A 60 -1.03 -21.74 0.04
C ILE A 60 0.06 -22.79 0.04
N ARG A 61 0.20 -23.51 1.15
CA ARG A 61 1.11 -24.64 1.20
C ARG A 61 0.44 -25.85 0.57
N ALA A 62 0.93 -26.30 -0.59
CA ALA A 62 0.32 -27.37 -1.37
C ALA A 62 0.14 -28.68 -0.58
N LYS A 63 1.09 -29.01 0.31
CA LYS A 63 1.09 -30.25 1.09
C LYS A 63 -0.14 -30.43 1.98
N ASP A 64 -0.68 -29.37 2.57
CA ASP A 64 -1.78 -29.45 3.53
C ASP A 64 -2.88 -28.40 3.32
N ASN A 65 -2.85 -27.71 2.18
CA ASN A 65 -3.78 -26.65 1.78
C ASN A 65 -3.98 -25.56 2.85
N LYS A 66 -2.99 -25.39 3.73
CA LYS A 66 -3.05 -24.36 4.77
C LYS A 66 -2.71 -23.01 4.18
N HIS A 67 -3.52 -22.04 4.56
CA HIS A 67 -3.40 -20.67 4.10
C HIS A 67 -2.57 -19.88 5.11
N TYR A 68 -1.58 -19.18 4.59
CA TYR A 68 -0.64 -18.37 5.34
C TYR A 68 -0.66 -16.95 4.81
N ILE A 69 -0.57 -15.97 5.70
CA ILE A 69 -0.43 -14.56 5.34
C ILE A 69 1.00 -14.14 5.67
N LEU A 70 1.64 -13.37 4.78
CA LEU A 70 2.90 -12.72 5.08
C LEU A 70 2.77 -11.87 6.35
N ILE A 71 3.84 -11.77 7.13
CA ILE A 71 3.86 -10.94 8.33
C ILE A 71 3.48 -9.47 8.02
N GLU A 72 3.83 -8.98 6.83
CA GLU A 72 3.41 -7.66 6.37
C GLU A 72 1.91 -7.55 6.12
N GLY A 73 1.24 -8.62 5.68
CA GLY A 73 -0.22 -8.68 5.57
C GLY A 73 -0.88 -8.65 6.95
N PHE A 74 -0.28 -9.28 7.96
CA PHE A 74 -0.74 -9.12 9.35
C PHE A 74 -0.62 -7.66 9.81
N TYR A 75 0.49 -6.98 9.54
CA TYR A 75 0.63 -5.57 9.89
C TYR A 75 -0.38 -4.69 9.16
N TRP A 76 -0.71 -4.99 7.90
CA TRP A 76 -1.77 -4.27 7.19
C TRP A 76 -3.14 -4.48 7.87
N LEU A 77 -3.48 -5.71 8.26
CA LEU A 77 -4.72 -5.99 8.99
C LEU A 77 -4.79 -5.18 10.29
N SER A 78 -3.72 -5.15 11.07
CA SER A 78 -3.67 -4.45 12.36
C SER A 78 -3.68 -2.92 12.22
N PHE A 79 -2.84 -2.37 11.36
CA PHE A 79 -2.59 -0.92 11.29
C PHE A 79 -3.39 -0.20 10.22
N VAL A 80 -4.11 -0.91 9.35
CA VAL A 80 -4.91 -0.30 8.27
C VAL A 80 -6.36 -0.74 8.34
N TYR A 81 -6.62 -2.05 8.43
CA TYR A 81 -7.99 -2.56 8.37
C TYR A 81 -8.75 -2.40 9.68
N PHE A 82 -8.15 -2.80 10.81
CA PHE A 82 -8.81 -2.78 12.13
C PHE A 82 -8.55 -1.50 12.94
N GLN A 83 -7.81 -0.52 12.40
CA GLN A 83 -7.64 0.78 13.04
C GLN A 83 -8.87 1.67 12.86
N HIS A 84 -9.13 2.54 13.83
CA HIS A 84 -10.27 3.48 13.83
C HIS A 84 -9.86 4.95 13.98
N SER A 85 -8.55 5.25 14.00
CA SER A 85 -8.02 6.60 14.26
C SER A 85 -8.00 7.49 13.02
N GLN A 86 -7.93 6.92 11.83
CA GLN A 86 -7.84 7.67 10.58
C GLN A 86 -8.58 7.03 9.41
N LYS A 87 -8.73 7.81 8.32
CA LYS A 87 -9.31 7.30 7.09
C LYS A 87 -8.45 6.16 6.55
N GLN A 88 -9.11 5.11 6.07
CA GLN A 88 -8.41 3.90 5.63
C GLN A 88 -7.38 4.18 4.52
N ILE A 89 -7.71 5.04 3.55
CA ILE A 89 -6.77 5.43 2.48
C ILE A 89 -5.50 6.12 3.00
N ASP A 90 -5.60 6.85 4.11
CA ASP A 90 -4.46 7.52 4.72
C ASP A 90 -3.59 6.49 5.46
N ALA A 91 -4.23 5.55 6.19
CA ALA A 91 -3.54 4.43 6.80
C ALA A 91 -2.83 3.53 5.77
N ASP A 92 -3.45 3.28 4.62
CA ASP A 92 -2.81 2.58 3.51
C ASP A 92 -1.54 3.30 3.04
N ILE A 93 -1.65 4.60 2.74
CA ILE A 93 -0.53 5.40 2.26
C ILE A 93 0.63 5.38 3.28
N ASP A 94 0.32 5.56 4.57
CA ASP A 94 1.33 5.52 5.63
C ASP A 94 1.98 4.15 5.75
N PHE A 95 1.18 3.08 5.69
CA PHE A 95 1.67 1.70 5.68
C PHE A 95 2.66 1.47 4.52
N PHE A 96 2.27 1.80 3.28
CA PHE A 96 3.15 1.55 2.14
C PHE A 96 4.40 2.42 2.15
N LYS A 97 4.32 3.68 2.58
CA LYS A 97 5.50 4.53 2.76
C LYS A 97 6.48 3.94 3.78
N LEU A 98 5.97 3.43 4.91
CA LEU A 98 6.79 2.79 5.92
C LEU A 98 7.46 1.53 5.37
N ARG A 99 6.70 0.67 4.66
CA ARG A 99 7.25 -0.57 4.06
C ARG A 99 8.31 -0.27 3.01
N ILE A 100 8.07 0.70 2.13
CA ILE A 100 9.06 1.16 1.15
C ILE A 100 10.34 1.63 1.84
N SER A 101 10.22 2.47 2.86
CA SER A 101 11.37 2.98 3.62
C SER A 101 12.18 1.84 4.26
N GLN A 102 11.51 0.83 4.81
CA GLN A 102 12.16 -0.35 5.38
C GLN A 102 12.93 -1.16 4.33
N TYR A 103 12.31 -1.43 3.17
CA TYR A 103 13.00 -2.12 2.06
C TYR A 103 14.19 -1.31 1.55
N GLN A 104 14.03 0.00 1.36
CA GLN A 104 15.10 0.89 0.90
C GLN A 104 16.28 0.92 1.87
N LYS A 105 16.02 1.03 3.17
CA LYS A 105 17.07 0.99 4.20
C LYS A 105 17.80 -0.34 4.20
N LEU A 106 17.07 -1.45 4.09
CA LEU A 106 17.66 -2.79 4.09
C LEU A 106 18.50 -3.05 2.83
N LEU A 107 18.01 -2.64 1.65
CA LEU A 107 18.68 -2.82 0.36
C LEU A 107 19.69 -1.71 0.04
N ASN A 108 19.84 -0.70 0.91
CA ASN A 108 20.66 0.48 0.70
C ASN A 108 20.32 1.25 -0.60
N ILE A 109 19.02 1.40 -0.90
CA ILE A 109 18.51 2.08 -2.11
C ILE A 109 17.99 3.47 -1.74
N LYS A 110 18.34 4.49 -2.53
CA LYS A 110 17.85 5.87 -2.33
C LYS A 110 16.36 6.03 -2.67
N SER A 111 15.74 7.08 -2.13
CA SER A 111 14.36 7.47 -2.47
C SER A 111 14.20 7.74 -3.98
N LYS A 112 13.21 7.09 -4.60
CA LYS A 112 12.82 7.31 -6.00
C LYS A 112 11.88 8.51 -6.08
N ASN A 113 12.12 9.44 -7.00
CA ASN A 113 11.12 10.43 -7.38
C ASN A 113 10.16 9.79 -8.40
N PHE A 114 8.87 9.81 -8.11
CA PHE A 114 7.84 9.21 -8.97
C PHE A 114 7.37 10.14 -10.09
N TRP A 115 7.52 11.45 -9.91
CA TRP A 115 7.01 12.46 -10.83
C TRP A 115 8.18 13.11 -11.55
N LEU A 116 8.47 12.59 -12.74
CA LEU A 116 9.63 12.98 -13.54
C LEU A 116 9.29 13.82 -14.77
N ARG A 117 8.00 14.03 -15.04
CA ARG A 117 7.55 14.80 -16.20
C ARG A 117 6.40 15.72 -15.89
N GLU A 118 6.32 16.77 -16.69
CA GLU A 118 5.19 17.67 -16.80
C GLU A 118 4.05 17.00 -17.59
N TYR A 119 2.82 17.42 -17.34
CA TYR A 119 1.64 16.92 -18.04
C TYR A 119 0.85 18.07 -18.63
N LYS A 120 0.35 17.92 -19.85
CA LYS A 120 -0.68 18.83 -20.37
C LYS A 120 -1.95 18.65 -19.54
N LEU A 121 -2.69 19.73 -19.35
CA LEU A 121 -3.95 19.68 -18.59
C LEU A 121 -4.92 18.60 -19.11
N VAL A 122 -4.99 18.43 -20.44
CA VAL A 122 -5.84 17.42 -21.08
C VAL A 122 -5.42 15.98 -20.77
N GLU A 123 -4.13 15.72 -20.59
CA GLU A 123 -3.59 14.38 -20.28
C GLU A 123 -3.95 13.93 -18.85
N LEU A 124 -4.34 14.88 -17.98
CA LEU A 124 -4.69 14.58 -16.59
C LEU A 124 -6.01 13.82 -16.45
N ILE A 125 -6.91 13.94 -17.42
CA ILE A 125 -8.18 13.22 -17.47
C ILE A 125 -7.89 11.72 -17.49
N ASP A 126 -7.06 11.28 -18.43
CA ASP A 126 -6.67 9.88 -18.59
C ASP A 126 -5.73 9.42 -17.47
N TYR A 127 -4.78 10.28 -17.08
CA TYR A 127 -3.79 9.92 -16.05
C TYR A 127 -4.44 9.62 -14.69
N PHE A 128 -5.42 10.42 -14.28
CA PHE A 128 -6.14 10.22 -13.02
C PHE A 128 -7.44 9.41 -13.18
N ASP A 129 -7.84 9.11 -14.42
CA ASP A 129 -9.12 8.48 -14.75
C ASP A 129 -10.31 9.25 -14.15
N ARG A 130 -10.41 10.54 -14.45
CA ARG A 130 -11.42 11.46 -13.88
C ARG A 130 -11.99 12.41 -14.91
N SER A 131 -13.25 12.77 -14.73
CA SER A 131 -13.92 13.75 -15.60
C SER A 131 -13.22 15.10 -15.61
N GLU A 132 -13.31 15.80 -16.74
CA GLU A 132 -12.73 17.14 -16.93
C GLU A 132 -13.13 18.12 -15.81
N ILE A 133 -14.41 18.09 -15.38
CA ILE A 133 -14.91 18.94 -14.29
C ILE A 133 -14.16 18.67 -12.98
N THR A 134 -13.88 17.39 -12.68
CA THR A 134 -13.15 16.98 -11.48
C THR A 134 -11.70 17.46 -11.54
N ILE A 135 -11.06 17.30 -12.69
CA ILE A 135 -9.70 17.80 -12.94
C ILE A 135 -9.64 19.32 -12.77
N LYS A 136 -10.54 20.08 -13.40
CA LYS A 136 -10.59 21.54 -13.26
C LYS A 136 -10.74 21.98 -11.80
N LYS A 137 -11.61 21.33 -11.03
CA LYS A 137 -11.77 21.60 -9.58
C LYS A 137 -10.49 21.31 -8.80
N ALA A 138 -9.80 20.21 -9.10
CA ALA A 138 -8.54 19.85 -8.46
C ALA A 138 -7.43 20.86 -8.78
N ILE A 139 -7.32 21.27 -10.04
CA ILE A 139 -6.37 22.28 -10.52
C ILE A 139 -6.62 23.63 -9.85
N SER A 140 -7.88 24.07 -9.76
CA SER A 140 -8.20 25.30 -9.03
C SER A 140 -7.78 25.27 -7.56
N LYS A 141 -7.85 24.11 -6.89
CA LYS A 141 -7.34 23.96 -5.51
C LYS A 141 -5.81 23.99 -5.47
N MET A 142 -5.16 23.31 -6.40
CA MET A 142 -3.70 23.26 -6.52
C MET A 142 -3.11 24.66 -6.76
N ILE A 143 -3.64 25.41 -7.71
CA ILE A 143 -3.17 26.78 -8.03
C ILE A 143 -3.38 27.74 -6.86
N LYS A 144 -4.48 27.56 -6.09
CA LYS A 144 -4.69 28.33 -4.86
C LYS A 144 -3.64 28.04 -3.79
N TYR A 145 -3.08 26.83 -3.77
CA TYR A 145 -1.99 26.45 -2.88
C TYR A 145 -0.64 26.97 -3.38
N ASN A 146 -0.32 26.73 -4.65
CA ASN A 146 0.87 27.26 -5.30
C ASN A 146 0.59 27.47 -6.80
N LYS A 147 0.71 28.72 -7.27
CA LYS A 147 0.46 29.09 -8.67
C LYS A 147 1.52 28.52 -9.62
N ASP A 148 2.76 28.35 -9.15
CA ASP A 148 3.90 27.90 -9.95
C ASP A 148 3.79 26.42 -10.34
N TYR A 149 2.84 25.69 -9.76
CA TYR A 149 2.55 24.31 -10.16
C TYR A 149 1.93 24.19 -11.56
N MET A 150 1.50 25.30 -12.17
CA MET A 150 0.98 25.30 -13.53
C MET A 150 1.59 26.46 -14.33
N PHE A 151 1.92 26.20 -15.60
CA PHE A 151 2.45 27.21 -16.51
C PHE A 151 1.86 27.05 -17.92
N ILE A 152 2.11 28.04 -18.78
CA ILE A 152 1.68 28.04 -20.17
C ILE A 152 2.92 27.92 -21.06
N ARG A 153 2.89 27.00 -22.02
CA ARG A 153 3.89 26.84 -23.08
C ARG A 153 3.15 26.62 -24.39
N GLU A 154 3.46 27.40 -25.43
CA GLU A 154 2.82 27.30 -26.75
C GLU A 154 1.27 27.32 -26.69
N ASN A 155 0.69 28.28 -25.94
CA ASN A 155 -0.76 28.43 -25.71
C ASN A 155 -1.44 27.20 -25.08
N LYS A 156 -0.68 26.28 -24.47
CA LYS A 156 -1.21 25.10 -23.76
C LYS A 156 -0.83 25.16 -22.29
N TYR A 157 -1.74 24.71 -21.44
CA TYR A 157 -1.53 24.61 -20.00
C TYR A 157 -0.85 23.31 -19.63
N PHE A 158 0.20 23.41 -18.81
CA PHE A 158 0.98 22.31 -18.29
C PHE A 158 1.02 22.36 -16.77
N VAL A 159 1.05 21.19 -16.15
CA VAL A 159 1.25 21.01 -14.72
C VAL A 159 2.65 20.43 -14.50
N THR A 160 3.41 21.07 -13.62
CA THR A 160 4.76 20.66 -13.21
C THR A 160 4.75 19.32 -12.50
N ASN A 161 5.89 18.65 -12.41
CA ASN A 161 6.03 17.42 -11.66
C ASN A 161 5.68 17.60 -10.17
N GLU A 162 6.04 18.71 -9.54
CA GLU A 162 5.66 19.05 -8.16
C GLU A 162 4.15 19.25 -8.03
N GLY A 163 3.52 19.84 -9.05
CA GLY A 163 2.06 19.95 -9.14
C GLY A 163 1.37 18.59 -9.19
N ILE A 164 1.88 17.66 -10.00
CA ILE A 164 1.36 16.28 -10.07
C ILE A 164 1.56 15.56 -8.73
N GLU A 165 2.73 15.71 -8.12
CA GLU A 165 3.01 15.18 -6.78
C GLU A 165 1.97 15.68 -5.76
N TRP A 166 1.73 17.00 -5.74
CA TRP A 166 0.76 17.60 -4.84
C TRP A 166 -0.65 17.07 -5.09
N LEU A 167 -1.07 16.98 -6.36
CA LEU A 167 -2.38 16.42 -6.73
C LEU A 167 -2.54 14.97 -6.27
N CYS A 168 -1.54 14.13 -6.49
CA CYS A 168 -1.52 12.74 -6.02
C CYS A 168 -1.66 12.65 -4.50
N LYS A 169 -0.84 13.40 -3.75
CA LYS A 169 -0.78 13.29 -2.28
C LYS A 169 -2.01 13.88 -1.59
N ASN A 170 -2.62 14.93 -2.15
CA ASN A 170 -3.67 15.70 -1.47
C ASN A 170 -5.08 15.43 -2.00
N ILE A 171 -5.24 15.19 -3.30
CA ILE A 171 -6.56 15.08 -3.94
C ILE A 171 -6.80 13.65 -4.43
N PHE A 172 -5.92 13.12 -5.27
CA PHE A 172 -6.05 11.82 -5.92
C PHE A 172 -5.26 10.73 -5.19
N LYS A 173 -5.56 10.56 -3.90
CA LYS A 173 -4.86 9.63 -3.00
C LYS A 173 -4.83 8.18 -3.50
N GLN A 174 -5.88 7.73 -4.20
CA GLN A 174 -5.90 6.41 -4.82
C GLN A 174 -4.77 6.24 -5.85
N LYS A 175 -4.53 7.25 -6.70
CA LYS A 175 -3.42 7.21 -7.66
C LYS A 175 -2.07 7.17 -6.96
N TYR A 176 -1.94 7.91 -5.86
CA TYR A 176 -0.72 7.87 -5.06
C TYR A 176 -0.48 6.49 -4.44
N LEU A 177 -1.52 5.88 -3.89
CA LEU A 177 -1.47 4.52 -3.35
C LEU A 177 -1.04 3.50 -4.44
N GLU A 178 -1.61 3.55 -5.64
CA GLU A 178 -1.20 2.69 -6.77
C GLU A 178 0.29 2.81 -7.11
N ILE A 179 0.84 4.03 -7.07
CA ILE A 179 2.27 4.27 -7.33
C ILE A 179 3.12 3.63 -6.22
N LEU A 180 2.71 3.79 -4.96
CA LEU A 180 3.41 3.20 -3.81
C LEU A 180 3.37 1.66 -3.85
N GLU A 181 2.22 1.06 -4.16
CA GLU A 181 2.10 -0.40 -4.25
C GLU A 181 3.01 -0.98 -5.34
N LYS A 182 3.01 -0.36 -6.54
CA LYS A 182 3.89 -0.79 -7.63
C LYS A 182 5.36 -0.70 -7.23
N TYR A 183 5.76 0.41 -6.62
CA TYR A 183 7.14 0.59 -6.20
C TYR A 183 7.55 -0.34 -5.05
N LYS A 184 6.65 -0.58 -4.09
CA LYS A 184 6.85 -1.59 -3.04
C LYS A 184 7.12 -2.96 -3.68
N MET A 185 6.35 -3.34 -4.70
CA MET A 185 6.56 -4.61 -5.39
C MET A 185 7.86 -4.65 -6.18
N GLU A 186 8.29 -3.56 -6.83
CA GLU A 186 9.63 -3.45 -7.43
C GLU A 186 10.73 -3.72 -6.39
N LEU A 187 10.60 -3.15 -5.18
CA LEU A 187 11.54 -3.39 -4.08
C LEU A 187 11.46 -4.83 -3.53
N THR A 188 10.26 -5.42 -3.48
CA THR A 188 10.08 -6.83 -3.12
C THR A 188 10.84 -7.76 -4.06
N GLU A 189 10.83 -7.50 -5.37
CA GLU A 189 11.61 -8.30 -6.33
C GLU A 189 13.12 -8.19 -6.08
N LEU A 190 13.61 -7.00 -5.75
CA LEU A 190 15.02 -6.80 -5.38
C LEU A 190 15.37 -7.49 -4.07
N TYR A 191 14.45 -7.46 -3.09
CA TYR A 191 14.58 -8.16 -1.82
C TYR A 191 14.71 -9.68 -2.02
N ILE A 192 13.87 -10.27 -2.87
CA ILE A 192 13.96 -11.70 -3.24
C ILE A 192 15.28 -12.00 -3.93
N LYS A 193 15.69 -11.19 -4.92
CA LYS A 193 16.95 -11.37 -5.66
C LYS A 193 18.19 -11.28 -4.78
N ALA A 194 18.13 -10.51 -3.69
CA ALA A 194 19.19 -10.42 -2.69
C ALA A 194 19.23 -11.63 -1.73
N GLY A 195 18.35 -12.62 -1.91
CA GLY A 195 18.32 -13.85 -1.12
C GLY A 195 17.52 -13.74 0.19
N TYR A 196 16.78 -12.64 0.39
CA TYR A 196 15.94 -12.52 1.56
C TYR A 196 14.63 -13.31 1.40
N PRO A 197 14.11 -13.91 2.48
CA PRO A 197 12.95 -14.78 2.40
C PRO A 197 11.65 -14.01 2.26
N TYR A 198 10.87 -14.31 1.22
CA TYR A 198 9.59 -13.66 0.92
C TYR A 198 8.56 -14.59 0.24
N ASP A 199 9.00 -15.59 -0.52
CA ASP A 199 8.17 -16.60 -1.20
C ASP A 199 8.75 -18.00 -0.89
N LEU A 200 8.56 -18.50 0.34
CA LEU A 200 9.27 -19.69 0.86
C LEU A 200 8.52 -21.03 0.70
N PHE A 201 7.29 -21.04 0.22
CA PHE A 201 6.54 -22.29 0.04
C PHE A 201 6.65 -22.75 -1.42
N ASP A 202 7.75 -23.43 -1.72
CA ASP A 202 7.86 -24.35 -2.87
C ASP A 202 7.30 -25.74 -2.50
#